data_AF-A0A3C0URQ0-F1
#
_entry.id   AF-A0A3C0URQ0-F1
#
_cell.length_a   1.000
_cell.length_b   1.000
_cell.length_c   1.000
_cell.angle_alpha   90.00
_cell.angle_beta   90.00
_cell.angle_gamma   90.00
#
_symmetry.space_group_name_H-M   'P 1'
#
loop_
_entity.id
_entity.type
_entity.pdbx_description
1 polymer ?
#
loop_
_entity_poly.entity_id
_entity_poly.type
_entity_poly.pdbx_seq_one_letter_code
_entity_poly.pdbx_strand_id
1 'polypeptide(L)'
;MKKLLFLALLLVFSVTVIAQNTPPIVPTSRPISAGPEVLGVFAGRCPCQELATLLKVTVSSECFKSKWEITLFHDPKTHQPTTFQLIGTAFRKKDQNGAWKISKGIKNDPEATVYELQMENATLQLLKADDNLLFMLNHDRSLLVGNELFSYTLNRIEKKPMSASK
;
A
#
# COMPACT_ATOMS: atom_id res chain seq x y z
N MET A 1 42.72 -40.17 -41.57
CA MET A 1 41.52 -39.32 -41.81
C MET A 1 40.68 -39.27 -40.54
N LYS A 2 40.93 -38.31 -39.64
CA LYS A 2 40.11 -38.10 -38.43
C LYS A 2 39.22 -36.88 -38.68
N LYS A 3 37.91 -37.10 -38.81
CA LYS A 3 36.93 -36.02 -38.98
C LYS A 3 36.74 -35.33 -37.63
N LEU A 4 37.02 -34.04 -37.61
CA LEU A 4 36.71 -33.10 -36.52
C LEU A 4 35.20 -32.83 -36.57
N LEU A 5 34.45 -33.20 -35.53
CA LEU A 5 33.06 -32.76 -35.37
C LEU A 5 33.07 -31.59 -34.38
N PHE A 6 32.93 -30.37 -34.89
CA PHE A 6 32.67 -29.19 -34.08
C PHE A 6 31.17 -29.15 -33.76
N LEU A 7 30.80 -29.45 -32.51
CA LEU A 7 29.45 -29.30 -32.01
C LEU A 7 29.27 -27.85 -31.54
N ALA A 8 28.58 -27.03 -32.33
CA ALA A 8 28.22 -25.67 -31.93
C ALA A 8 27.06 -25.72 -30.92
N LEU A 9 27.34 -25.36 -29.66
CA LEU A 9 26.36 -25.26 -28.61
C LEU A 9 25.63 -23.91 -28.74
N LEU A 10 24.41 -23.93 -29.28
CA LEU A 10 23.51 -22.78 -29.30
C LEU A 10 22.96 -22.54 -27.88
N LEU A 11 23.51 -21.55 -27.18
CA LEU A 11 22.95 -21.02 -25.93
C LEU A 11 21.67 -20.26 -26.23
N VAL A 12 20.53 -20.90 -26.01
CA VAL A 12 19.21 -20.25 -26.06
C VAL A 12 19.04 -19.45 -24.78
N PHE A 13 19.27 -18.14 -24.83
CA PHE A 13 18.91 -17.24 -23.73
C PHE A 13 17.38 -17.08 -23.70
N SER A 14 16.72 -17.78 -22.79
CA SER A 14 15.31 -17.53 -22.48
C SER A 14 15.18 -16.17 -21.82
N VAL A 15 14.66 -15.17 -22.54
CA VAL A 15 14.32 -13.88 -21.95
C VAL A 15 13.06 -14.08 -21.10
N THR A 16 13.22 -14.32 -19.80
CA THR A 16 12.11 -14.25 -18.85
C THR A 16 11.65 -12.80 -18.79
N VAL A 17 10.50 -12.50 -19.38
CA VAL A 17 9.79 -11.24 -19.14
C VAL A 17 9.33 -11.27 -17.68
N ILE A 18 10.11 -10.65 -16.79
CA ILE A 18 9.70 -10.41 -15.42
C ILE A 18 8.64 -9.31 -15.48
N ALA A 19 7.41 -9.62 -15.10
CA ALA A 19 6.38 -8.60 -14.90
C ALA A 19 6.90 -7.60 -13.85
N GLN A 20 7.18 -6.36 -14.26
CA GLN A 20 7.62 -5.31 -13.35
C GLN A 20 6.39 -4.69 -12.67
N ASN A 21 6.27 -4.87 -11.36
CA ASN A 21 5.23 -4.25 -10.53
C ASN A 21 5.59 -2.78 -10.25
N THR A 22 5.57 -1.93 -11.29
CA THR A 22 5.90 -0.50 -11.17
C THR A 22 4.68 0.27 -10.65
N PRO A 23 4.84 1.12 -9.62
CA PRO A 23 3.75 1.95 -9.11
C PRO A 23 3.10 2.82 -10.22
N PRO A 24 1.77 2.86 -10.32
CA PRO A 24 1.11 3.74 -11.28
C PRO A 24 1.23 5.20 -10.86
N ILE A 25 1.33 6.08 -11.87
CA ILE A 25 1.33 7.53 -11.68
C ILE A 25 -0.11 8.05 -11.63
N VAL A 26 -0.47 8.71 -10.54
CA VAL A 26 -1.79 9.26 -10.27
C VAL A 26 -1.74 10.80 -10.27
N PRO A 27 -2.54 11.48 -11.11
CA PRO A 27 -2.68 12.94 -11.04
C PRO A 27 -3.33 13.37 -9.72
N THR A 28 -2.84 14.45 -9.13
CA THR A 28 -3.42 15.05 -7.92
C THR A 28 -3.39 16.57 -7.95
N SER A 29 -4.40 17.19 -7.35
CA SER A 29 -4.43 18.62 -7.04
C SER A 29 -3.94 18.92 -5.62
N ARG A 30 -3.72 17.89 -4.79
CA ARG A 30 -3.18 18.05 -3.42
C ARG A 30 -1.66 18.24 -3.47
N PRO A 31 -1.07 18.90 -2.46
CA PRO A 31 0.37 18.90 -2.27
C PRO A 31 0.93 17.46 -2.29
N ILE A 32 2.07 17.30 -2.96
CA ILE A 32 2.75 16.02 -3.09
C ILE A 32 3.82 15.95 -2.00
N SER A 33 3.70 15.00 -1.08
CA SER A 33 4.79 14.65 -0.18
C SER A 33 5.92 14.04 -1.00
N ALA A 34 7.11 14.62 -0.93
CA ALA A 34 8.30 14.17 -1.65
C ALA A 34 9.53 14.46 -0.79
N GLY A 35 10.51 13.56 -0.84
CA GLY A 35 11.73 13.67 -0.07
C GLY A 35 12.19 12.31 0.47
N PRO A 36 13.42 12.22 0.98
CA PRO A 36 13.98 10.99 1.52
C PRO A 36 13.28 10.51 2.81
N GLU A 37 12.41 11.32 3.41
CA GLU A 37 11.57 10.97 4.56
C GLU A 37 10.27 10.24 4.17
N VAL A 38 9.91 10.21 2.88
CA VAL A 38 8.68 9.57 2.40
C VAL A 38 8.97 8.10 2.08
N LEU A 39 8.47 7.19 2.93
CA LEU A 39 8.60 5.74 2.67
C LEU A 39 7.79 5.35 1.44
N GLY A 40 6.60 5.94 1.29
CA GLY A 40 5.69 5.64 0.19
C GLY A 40 4.31 6.23 0.37
N VAL A 41 3.62 6.39 -0.76
CA VAL A 41 2.20 6.72 -0.82
C VAL A 41 1.46 5.50 -1.34
N PHE A 42 0.47 5.02 -0.59
CA PHE A 42 -0.31 3.84 -0.92
C PHE A 42 -1.79 4.19 -1.03
N ALA A 43 -2.45 3.72 -2.08
CA ALA A 43 -3.86 4.04 -2.33
C ALA A 43 -4.69 2.81 -2.68
N GLY A 44 -5.98 2.88 -2.36
CA GLY A 44 -6.91 1.79 -2.63
C GLY A 44 -8.37 2.18 -2.46
N ARG A 45 -9.25 1.20 -2.67
CA ARG A 45 -10.71 1.35 -2.57
C ARG A 45 -11.26 0.18 -1.78
N CYS A 46 -11.97 0.47 -0.70
CA CYS A 46 -12.49 -0.54 0.21
C CYS A 46 -14.00 -0.38 0.41
N PRO A 47 -14.71 -1.44 0.84
CA PRO A 47 -16.08 -1.34 1.32
C PRO A 47 -16.17 -0.30 2.45
N CYS A 48 -17.08 0.67 2.33
CA CYS A 48 -17.05 1.81 3.25
C CYS A 48 -17.65 1.50 4.63
N GLN A 49 -18.75 0.74 4.71
CA GLN A 49 -19.44 0.45 5.97
C GLN A 49 -18.61 -0.46 6.88
N GLU A 50 -18.04 -1.50 6.29
CA GLU A 50 -17.22 -2.51 6.96
C GLU A 50 -15.94 -1.86 7.51
N LEU A 51 -15.32 -1.00 6.71
CA LEU A 51 -14.14 -0.27 7.15
C LEU A 51 -14.46 0.80 8.20
N ALA A 52 -15.63 1.44 8.12
CA ALA A 52 -16.07 2.36 9.16
C ALA A 52 -16.21 1.64 10.51
N THR A 53 -16.71 0.40 10.49
CA THR A 53 -16.80 -0.46 11.68
C THR A 53 -15.41 -0.83 12.22
N LEU A 54 -14.49 -1.27 11.35
CA LEU A 54 -13.10 -1.58 11.73
C LEU A 54 -12.39 -0.37 12.37
N LEU A 55 -12.65 0.83 11.87
CA LEU A 55 -12.02 2.06 12.32
C LEU A 55 -12.77 2.78 13.44
N LYS A 56 -13.94 2.25 13.86
CA LYS A 56 -14.83 2.86 14.85
C LYS A 56 -15.21 4.31 14.48
N VAL A 57 -15.53 4.54 13.21
CA VAL A 57 -15.96 5.85 12.70
C VAL A 57 -17.38 5.78 12.14
N THR A 58 -18.09 6.89 12.20
CA THR A 58 -19.44 7.00 11.63
C THR A 58 -19.38 7.50 10.20
N VAL A 59 -20.11 6.84 9.30
CA VAL A 59 -20.32 7.24 7.91
C VAL A 59 -21.81 7.27 7.57
N SER A 60 -22.20 7.92 6.48
CA SER A 60 -23.60 7.89 6.01
C SER A 60 -24.01 6.48 5.57
N SER A 61 -25.29 6.13 5.67
CA SER A 61 -25.85 4.88 5.13
C SER A 61 -25.48 4.65 3.66
N GLU A 62 -25.48 5.72 2.87
CA GLU A 62 -25.17 5.70 1.43
C GLU A 62 -23.68 5.52 1.12
N CYS A 63 -22.82 5.40 2.14
CA CYS A 63 -21.41 5.17 1.90
C CYS A 63 -21.18 3.71 1.51
N PHE A 64 -21.09 3.43 0.22
CA PHE A 64 -20.80 2.07 -0.28
C PHE A 64 -19.32 1.88 -0.64
N LYS A 65 -18.58 2.98 -0.93
CA LYS A 65 -17.18 2.94 -1.37
C LYS A 65 -16.35 3.98 -0.64
N SER A 66 -15.22 3.52 -0.10
CA SER A 66 -14.22 4.40 0.50
C SER A 66 -12.93 4.39 -0.31
N LYS A 67 -12.51 5.56 -0.79
CA LYS A 67 -11.16 5.79 -1.35
C LYS A 67 -10.21 6.17 -0.22
N TRP A 68 -9.00 5.62 -0.28
CA TRP A 68 -7.96 5.81 0.73
C TRP A 68 -6.63 6.14 0.09
N GLU A 69 -5.87 6.96 0.80
CA GLU A 69 -4.48 7.25 0.50
C GLU A 69 -3.72 7.40 1.82
N ILE A 70 -2.64 6.65 1.96
CA ILE A 70 -1.76 6.65 3.13
C ILE A 70 -0.37 7.07 2.67
N THR A 71 0.16 8.13 3.26
CA THR A 71 1.58 8.47 3.15
C THR A 71 2.26 8.01 4.43
N LEU A 72 3.27 7.14 4.30
CA LEU A 72 4.11 6.70 5.42
C LEU A 72 5.42 7.49 5.41
N PHE A 73 5.79 8.04 6.55
CA PHE A 73 7.03 8.77 6.74
C PHE A 73 8.01 7.99 7.61
N HIS A 74 9.30 8.14 7.36
CA HIS A 74 10.37 7.58 8.17
C HIS A 74 11.47 8.62 8.38
N ASP A 75 12.34 8.35 9.35
CA ASP A 75 13.57 9.13 9.50
C ASP A 75 14.54 8.77 8.36
N PRO A 76 15.06 9.74 7.59
CA PRO A 76 15.87 9.46 6.41
C PRO A 76 17.28 8.91 6.74
N LYS A 77 17.73 8.99 7.99
CA LYS A 77 19.06 8.52 8.41
C LYS A 77 18.99 7.11 9.01
N THR A 78 17.97 6.86 9.82
CA THR A 78 17.81 5.60 10.58
C THR A 78 16.79 4.65 9.94
N HIS A 79 16.01 5.14 8.97
CA HIS A 79 14.89 4.43 8.35
C HIS A 79 13.80 3.97 9.33
N GLN A 80 13.80 4.52 10.55
CA GLN A 80 12.78 4.18 11.54
C GLN A 80 11.44 4.85 11.21
N PRO A 81 10.30 4.16 11.45
CA PRO A 81 8.98 4.75 11.35
C PRO A 81 8.85 6.04 12.14
N THR A 82 8.21 7.06 11.55
CA THR A 82 7.90 8.31 12.25
C THR A 82 6.39 8.51 12.30
N THR A 83 5.83 9.18 11.29
CA THR A 83 4.42 9.55 11.22
C THR A 83 3.77 9.03 9.96
N PHE A 84 2.45 9.07 9.93
CA PHE A 84 1.67 8.84 8.72
C PHE A 84 0.69 9.99 8.50
N GLN A 85 0.27 10.14 7.25
CA GLN A 85 -0.91 10.90 6.88
C GLN A 85 -1.88 9.95 6.18
N LEU A 86 -3.16 10.03 6.55
CA LEU A 86 -4.22 9.22 6.01
C LEU A 86 -5.38 10.10 5.55
N ILE A 87 -5.64 10.02 4.24
CA ILE A 87 -6.72 10.70 3.56
C ILE A 87 -7.75 9.66 3.15
N GLY A 88 -9.01 9.88 3.51
CA GLY A 88 -10.06 8.89 3.26
C GLY A 88 -11.43 9.49 3.08
N THR A 89 -12.33 8.72 2.47
CA THR A 89 -13.77 9.07 2.35
C THR A 89 -14.43 9.28 3.72
N ALA A 90 -14.02 8.50 4.73
CA ALA A 90 -14.47 8.68 6.12
C ALA A 90 -13.85 9.91 6.81
N PHE A 91 -12.76 10.45 6.25
CA PHE A 91 -11.94 11.51 6.85
C PHE A 91 -11.94 12.81 6.05
N ARG A 92 -12.96 13.05 5.21
CA ARG A 92 -13.03 14.22 4.31
C ARG A 92 -12.91 15.58 4.99
N LYS A 93 -13.34 15.68 6.25
CA LYS A 93 -13.29 16.94 7.02
C LYS A 93 -11.90 17.20 7.61
N LYS A 94 -11.14 16.15 7.91
CA LYS A 94 -9.84 16.23 8.58
C LYS A 94 -9.04 14.96 8.33
N ASP A 95 -7.92 15.11 7.62
CA ASP A 95 -6.96 14.03 7.41
C ASP A 95 -6.50 13.47 8.76
N GLN A 96 -6.33 12.15 8.83
CA GLN A 96 -5.84 11.48 10.03
C GLN A 96 -4.32 11.45 10.00
N ASN A 97 -3.70 11.80 11.13
CA ASN A 97 -2.26 11.80 11.26
C ASN A 97 -1.91 11.17 12.61
N GLY A 98 -0.75 10.53 12.70
CA GLY A 98 -0.31 9.89 13.92
C GLY A 98 1.05 9.22 13.75
N ALA A 99 1.49 8.55 14.81
CA ALA A 99 2.67 7.71 14.75
C ALA A 99 2.34 6.36 14.10
N TRP A 100 3.33 5.74 13.46
CA TRP A 100 3.22 4.34 13.06
C TRP A 100 4.44 3.56 13.49
N LYS A 101 4.30 2.24 13.57
CA LYS A 101 5.39 1.33 13.94
C LYS A 101 5.35 0.07 13.09
N ILE A 102 6.45 -0.67 13.11
CA ILE A 102 6.55 -1.98 12.50
C ILE A 102 6.44 -3.03 13.62
N SER A 103 5.62 -4.04 13.41
CA SER A 103 5.54 -5.24 14.25
C SER A 103 5.65 -6.49 13.38
N LYS A 104 5.68 -7.65 14.05
CA LYS A 104 5.77 -8.96 13.42
C LYS A 104 4.52 -9.79 13.69
N GLY A 105 4.21 -10.66 12.74
CA GLY A 105 3.27 -11.74 12.91
C GLY A 105 1.85 -11.44 12.48
N ILE A 106 1.30 -12.40 11.75
CA ILE A 106 -0.12 -12.65 11.53
C ILE A 106 -0.42 -14.10 11.93
N LYS A 107 -1.71 -14.48 11.98
CA LYS A 107 -2.16 -15.80 12.49
C LYS A 107 -1.40 -17.02 11.93
N ASN A 108 -1.02 -16.97 10.65
CA ASN A 108 -0.38 -18.09 9.94
C ASN A 108 1.08 -17.82 9.53
N ASP A 109 1.64 -16.67 9.90
CA ASP A 109 3.02 -16.29 9.58
C ASP A 109 3.56 -15.36 10.68
N PRO A 110 4.36 -15.87 11.63
CA PRO A 110 4.89 -15.06 12.73
C PRO A 110 5.96 -14.05 12.29
N GLU A 111 6.59 -14.23 11.12
CA GLU A 111 7.66 -13.36 10.62
C GLU A 111 7.15 -12.26 9.67
N ALA A 112 5.87 -12.34 9.29
CA ALA A 112 5.17 -11.34 8.51
C ALA A 112 5.39 -9.93 9.07
N THR A 113 5.73 -8.97 8.21
CA THR A 113 5.95 -7.58 8.60
C THR A 113 4.63 -6.83 8.58
N VAL A 114 4.24 -6.23 9.71
CA VAL A 114 2.97 -5.50 9.85
C VAL A 114 3.27 -4.04 10.19
N TYR A 115 2.64 -3.12 9.46
CA TYR A 115 2.64 -1.69 9.79
C TYR A 115 1.40 -1.36 10.61
N GLU A 116 1.61 -0.72 11.76
CA GLU A 116 0.54 -0.33 12.68
C GLU A 116 0.45 1.19 12.75
N LEU A 117 -0.63 1.74 12.20
CA LEU A 117 -0.90 3.16 12.17
C LEU A 117 -1.83 3.51 13.33
N GLN A 118 -1.30 4.28 14.29
CA GLN A 118 -2.02 4.67 15.49
C GLN A 118 -2.85 5.93 15.21
N MET A 119 -4.16 5.76 15.15
CA MET A 119 -5.12 6.87 15.09
C MET A 119 -5.72 7.10 16.48
N GLU A 120 -6.46 8.20 16.63
CA GLU A 120 -7.09 8.58 17.90
C GLU A 120 -7.98 7.47 18.48
N ASN A 121 -8.80 6.81 17.65
CA ASN A 121 -9.82 5.88 18.10
C ASN A 121 -9.58 4.41 17.72
N ALA A 122 -8.60 4.14 16.86
CA ALA A 122 -8.31 2.79 16.38
C ALA A 122 -6.86 2.66 15.89
N THR A 123 -6.41 1.43 15.70
CA THR A 123 -5.15 1.13 15.01
C THR A 123 -5.46 0.42 13.71
N LEU A 124 -4.98 0.99 12.59
CA LEU A 124 -5.04 0.33 11.29
C LEU A 124 -3.81 -0.55 11.14
N GLN A 125 -4.02 -1.85 10.94
CA GLN A 125 -2.96 -2.84 10.76
C GLN A 125 -2.85 -3.20 9.28
N LEU A 126 -1.65 -3.11 8.72
CA LEU A 126 -1.36 -3.35 7.30
C LEU A 126 -0.25 -4.40 7.18
N LEU A 127 -0.54 -5.54 6.57
CA LEU A 127 0.49 -6.51 6.20
C LEU A 127 1.28 -5.99 5.00
N LYS A 128 2.60 -5.93 5.13
CA LYS A 128 3.52 -5.63 4.03
C LYS A 128 3.73 -6.88 3.20
N ALA A 129 3.03 -6.99 2.07
CA ALA A 129 3.16 -8.13 1.16
C ALA A 129 4.42 -8.02 0.30
N ASP A 130 4.71 -6.82 -0.20
CA ASP A 130 5.97 -6.48 -0.86
C ASP A 130 6.30 -4.99 -0.64
N ASP A 131 7.16 -4.38 -1.44
CA ASP A 131 7.47 -2.94 -1.33
C ASP A 131 6.37 -2.02 -1.89
N ASN A 132 5.48 -2.55 -2.72
CA ASN A 132 4.45 -1.83 -3.46
C ASN A 132 3.02 -2.22 -3.06
N LEU A 133 2.84 -3.14 -2.11
CA LEU A 133 1.56 -3.77 -1.81
C LEU A 133 1.38 -3.97 -0.30
N LEU A 134 0.30 -3.39 0.22
CA LEU A 134 -0.15 -3.58 1.60
C LEU A 134 -1.55 -4.20 1.61
N PHE A 135 -1.79 -5.14 2.53
CA PHE A 135 -3.13 -5.67 2.81
C PHE A 135 -3.62 -5.19 4.16
N MET A 136 -4.85 -4.66 4.22
CA MET A 136 -5.46 -4.33 5.51
C MET A 136 -5.81 -5.61 6.27
N LEU A 137 -5.59 -5.57 7.58
CA LEU A 137 -5.88 -6.67 8.49
C LEU A 137 -7.08 -6.34 9.37
N ASN A 138 -7.77 -7.39 9.80
CA ASN A 138 -8.75 -7.32 10.87
C ASN A 138 -8.03 -7.16 12.23
N HIS A 139 -8.77 -6.87 13.30
CA HIS A 139 -8.19 -6.68 14.64
C HIS A 139 -7.44 -7.91 15.16
N ASP A 140 -7.86 -9.11 14.78
CA ASP A 140 -7.21 -10.39 15.10
C ASP A 140 -6.01 -10.74 14.19
N ARG A 141 -5.57 -9.79 13.35
CA ARG A 141 -4.49 -9.95 12.35
C ARG A 141 -4.77 -10.99 11.27
N SER A 142 -6.04 -11.32 11.02
CA SER A 142 -6.44 -12.03 9.81
C SER A 142 -6.53 -11.08 8.61
N LEU A 143 -6.35 -11.61 7.40
CA LEU A 143 -6.58 -10.87 6.16
C LEU A 143 -8.06 -10.54 6.01
N LEU A 144 -8.36 -9.29 5.66
CA LEU A 144 -9.71 -8.91 5.27
C LEU A 144 -10.00 -9.41 3.85
N VAL A 145 -11.16 -10.03 3.67
CA VAL A 145 -11.61 -10.52 2.37
C VAL A 145 -12.57 -9.49 1.76
N GLY A 146 -12.27 -9.08 0.53
CA GLY A 146 -13.10 -8.16 -0.24
C GLY A 146 -14.38 -8.81 -0.77
N ASN A 147 -15.05 -8.09 -1.66
CA ASN A 147 -16.23 -8.56 -2.40
C ASN A 147 -16.04 -8.32 -3.90
N GLU A 148 -17.10 -8.50 -4.70
CA GLU A 148 -17.07 -8.29 -6.16
C GLU A 148 -16.66 -6.88 -6.61
N LEU A 149 -16.80 -5.86 -5.75
CA LEU A 149 -16.56 -4.46 -6.09
C LEU A 149 -15.28 -3.90 -5.49
N PHE A 150 -14.87 -4.38 -4.31
CA PHE A 150 -13.82 -3.76 -3.51
C PHE A 150 -12.92 -4.79 -2.85
N SER A 151 -11.64 -4.45 -2.71
CA SER A 151 -10.66 -5.21 -1.96
C SER A 151 -10.17 -4.43 -0.73
N TYR A 152 -9.33 -5.07 0.06
CA TYR A 152 -8.63 -4.46 1.20
C TYR A 152 -7.14 -4.28 0.89
N THR A 153 -6.83 -4.04 -0.39
CA THR A 153 -5.48 -3.91 -0.91
C THR A 153 -5.14 -2.44 -1.18
N LEU A 154 -3.96 -2.02 -0.74
CA LEU A 154 -3.40 -0.71 -1.03
C LEU A 154 -2.15 -0.89 -1.90
N ASN A 155 -2.14 -0.24 -3.05
CA ASN A 155 -1.00 -0.25 -3.96
C ASN A 155 -0.19 1.02 -3.78
N ARG A 156 1.13 0.91 -3.84
CA ARG A 156 2.00 2.08 -3.95
C ARG A 156 1.63 2.85 -5.21
N ILE A 157 1.61 4.17 -5.11
CA ILE A 157 1.38 5.07 -6.22
C ILE A 157 2.47 6.14 -6.25
N GLU A 158 2.72 6.66 -7.44
CA GLU A 158 3.45 7.91 -7.62
C GLU A 158 2.45 9.02 -7.91
N LYS A 159 2.75 10.24 -7.45
CA LYS A 159 1.89 11.39 -7.69
C LYS A 159 2.53 12.35 -8.68
N LYS A 160 1.70 12.93 -9.54
CA LYS A 160 2.08 14.09 -10.35
C LYS A 160 1.05 15.21 -10.21
N PRO A 161 1.46 16.48 -10.35
CA PRO A 161 0.50 17.57 -10.41
C PRO A 161 -0.48 17.36 -11.55
N MET A 162 -1.76 17.65 -11.33
CA MET A 162 -2.71 17.79 -12.43
C MET A 162 -2.23 18.92 -13.35
N SER A 163 -2.15 18.68 -14.66
CA SER A 163 -1.89 19.78 -15.59
C SER A 163 -3.06 20.74 -15.56
N ALA A 164 -2.80 22.04 -15.53
CA ALA A 164 -3.84 23.04 -15.77
C ALA A 164 -4.49 22.72 -17.13
N SER A 165 -5.81 22.59 -17.17
CA SER A 165 -6.52 22.59 -18.44
C SER A 165 -6.29 23.95 -19.08
N LYS A 166 -5.69 23.98 -20.27
CA LYS A 166 -5.64 25.19 -21.09
C LYS A 166 -7.05 25.56 -21.54
#